data_AF-A0A9P5LPT1-F1
#
_entry.id   AF-A0A9P5LPT1-F1
#
_cell.length_a   1.000
_cell.length_b   1.000
_cell.length_c   1.000
_cell.angle_alpha   90.00
_cell.angle_beta   90.00
_cell.angle_gamma   90.00
#
_symmetry.space_group_name_H-M   'P 1'
#
loop_
_entity.id
_entity.type
_entity.pdbx_description
1 polymer ?
#
loop_
_entity_poly.entity_id
_entity_poly.type
_entity_poly.pdbx_seq_one_letter_code
_entity_poly.pdbx_strand_id
1 'polypeptide(L)'
;MCALRLGLNCGHRAARSCYFLAAPRIFQISRRLFSAQPGLRITSPISKQTRVPQDVKSPSSPEIISHDTQAIKVNGVSYPSLFLRDSCTCHTCVDPSTKQKNFQTSDIPPNIKATATAKGENGDLTISWEDDIPGYGPDHVSSFSKKFFETHSSLKAYHSDRHNDVKPIRWDSKTIAQKLQYVTFDDYVNSEEGLFRALIMLRDYGLLILRDVPESETSVVDIAKRIGNLRDTFYGVTWDVKSVPQPRNVAYTSQYLGLHMDLLYMANPPGFQFLHCLRNTCSGGSSIFSDAFHAARQLDKDNYIQLSTKKVGYHYRNAGEHYHYQHPVISKHSEKGGNASSPNDNNIQYINYSPPFQATFDEPFGSLSIAKALRQFASRVEAPENMFEYRLQEGECVIFNNRRVLHGRKEFDTSAGERWFKGAYIDTDVFRSRYRVLAEKYQNKDQAFLRTHARHICWDIKNPETGRMESDPHKVWERSRDLPQAEAYANII
;
A
#
# COMPACT_ATOMS: atom_id res chain seq x y z
N MET A 1 9.73 25.93 -39.80
CA MET A 1 9.92 26.93 -40.88
C MET A 1 10.33 28.26 -40.25
N CYS A 2 10.97 29.16 -41.01
CA CYS A 2 11.18 30.57 -40.60
C CYS A 2 9.86 31.36 -40.78
N ALA A 3 9.63 32.58 -40.26
CA ALA A 3 10.40 33.53 -39.42
C ALA A 3 9.40 34.18 -38.40
N LEU A 4 9.64 35.22 -37.60
CA LEU A 4 10.38 36.49 -37.79
C LEU A 4 10.72 37.16 -36.42
N ARG A 5 11.48 38.27 -36.41
CA ARG A 5 11.97 39.00 -35.22
C ARG A 5 11.19 40.28 -34.90
N LEU A 6 11.26 40.72 -33.64
CA LEU A 6 11.54 42.08 -33.08
C LEU A 6 11.21 42.02 -31.56
N GLY A 7 11.89 42.63 -30.57
CA GLY A 7 12.86 43.73 -30.53
C GLY A 7 12.15 45.06 -30.20
N LEU A 8 12.46 45.85 -29.16
CA LEU A 8 13.47 45.85 -28.06
C LEU A 8 12.76 46.41 -26.77
N ASN A 9 13.34 46.81 -25.61
CA ASN A 9 14.72 47.04 -25.15
C ASN A 9 14.84 46.92 -23.59
N CYS A 10 15.97 47.34 -22.98
CA CYS A 10 16.35 47.24 -21.56
C CYS A 10 15.60 48.16 -20.55
N GLY A 11 15.68 47.80 -19.25
CA GLY A 11 15.37 48.69 -18.11
C GLY A 11 15.86 48.15 -16.74
N HIS A 12 16.94 48.71 -16.20
CA HIS A 12 17.50 48.34 -14.88
C HIS A 12 17.19 49.42 -13.82
N ARG A 13 16.57 49.06 -12.68
CA ARG A 13 17.03 49.39 -11.30
C ARG A 13 16.05 48.90 -10.22
N ALA A 14 16.57 48.77 -9.00
CA ALA A 14 15.83 48.27 -7.85
C ALA A 14 14.96 49.34 -7.17
N ALA A 15 13.86 48.90 -6.55
CA ALA A 15 13.06 49.68 -5.60
C ALA A 15 12.84 48.86 -4.31
N ARG A 16 12.77 49.55 -3.17
CA ARG A 16 12.78 48.95 -1.83
C ARG A 16 11.44 48.26 -1.51
N SER A 17 11.50 47.17 -0.75
CA SER A 17 10.32 46.64 -0.05
C SER A 17 9.91 47.61 1.06
N CYS A 18 8.64 48.01 1.08
CA CYS A 18 8.03 48.74 2.18
C CYS A 18 6.93 47.90 2.80
N TYR A 19 6.99 47.70 4.11
CA TYR A 19 5.96 47.02 4.88
C TYR A 19 4.64 47.80 4.82
N PHE A 20 3.53 47.10 4.58
CA PHE A 20 2.20 47.58 4.93
C PHE A 20 1.51 46.58 5.86
N LEU A 21 1.06 47.08 7.01
CA LEU A 21 0.35 46.32 8.02
C LEU A 21 -1.14 46.22 7.65
N ALA A 22 -1.68 45.00 7.63
CA ALA A 22 -3.12 44.77 7.55
C ALA A 22 -3.62 44.23 8.90
N ALA A 23 -4.47 44.99 9.59
CA ALA A 23 -5.01 44.61 10.89
C ALA A 23 -6.24 43.69 10.76
N PRO A 24 -6.36 42.60 11.53
CA PRO A 24 -7.55 41.76 11.53
C PRO A 24 -8.70 42.43 12.29
N ARG A 25 -9.94 42.28 11.80
CA ARG A 25 -11.15 42.73 12.52
C ARG A 25 -11.53 41.78 13.65
N ILE A 26 -12.07 42.36 14.71
CA ILE A 26 -12.45 41.69 15.96
C ILE A 26 -13.77 40.93 15.77
N PHE A 27 -13.85 39.73 16.35
CA PHE A 27 -15.11 39.13 16.81
C PHE A 27 -14.94 38.64 18.25
N GLN A 28 -15.82 39.09 19.15
CA GLN A 28 -15.81 38.69 20.57
C GLN A 28 -16.83 37.58 20.82
N ILE A 29 -16.40 36.47 21.42
CA ILE A 29 -17.28 35.58 22.20
C ILE A 29 -16.58 35.29 23.53
N SER A 30 -17.33 35.33 24.62
CA SER A 30 -16.83 35.39 25.99
C SER A 30 -16.26 34.08 26.51
N ARG A 31 -15.07 34.12 27.14
CA ARG A 31 -14.64 33.09 28.09
C ARG A 31 -15.44 33.19 29.38
N ARG A 32 -15.89 32.06 29.93
CA ARG A 32 -16.05 31.90 31.40
C ARG A 32 -14.99 30.92 31.89
N LEU A 33 -14.34 31.30 32.99
CA LEU A 33 -13.32 30.50 33.68
C LEU A 33 -14.01 29.61 34.71
N PHE A 34 -13.45 28.43 34.95
CA PHE A 34 -13.64 27.70 36.21
C PHE A 34 -12.28 27.19 36.70
N SER A 35 -11.96 27.54 37.95
CA SER A 35 -10.78 27.12 38.69
C SER A 35 -11.00 25.78 39.38
N ALA A 36 -9.90 25.08 39.70
CA ALA A 36 -9.92 23.80 40.41
C ALA A 36 -9.52 23.93 41.89
N GLN A 37 -9.64 22.80 42.62
CA GLN A 37 -9.25 22.54 44.02
C GLN A 37 -10.23 22.98 45.13
N PRO A 38 -10.19 22.34 46.32
CA PRO A 38 -10.13 20.87 46.50
C PRO A 38 -11.00 20.30 47.65
N GLY A 39 -11.45 19.05 47.46
CA GLY A 39 -11.49 17.96 48.48
C GLY A 39 -12.21 18.12 49.83
N LEU A 40 -13.17 17.21 50.09
CA LEU A 40 -13.55 16.82 51.47
C LEU A 40 -14.07 15.36 51.49
N ARG A 41 -13.69 14.59 52.52
CA ARG A 41 -14.17 13.21 52.78
C ARG A 41 -15.28 13.23 53.84
N ILE A 42 -16.35 12.48 53.62
CA ILE A 42 -17.26 11.98 54.67
C ILE A 42 -17.58 10.49 54.36
N THR A 43 -17.92 9.71 55.38
CA THR A 43 -17.83 8.23 55.38
C THR A 43 -19.13 7.51 55.72
N SER A 44 -19.33 6.32 55.12
CA SER A 44 -20.16 5.20 55.62
C SER A 44 -21.69 5.39 55.62
N PRO A 45 -22.51 4.33 55.84
CA PRO A 45 -22.23 2.88 55.85
C PRO A 45 -23.09 2.05 54.85
N ILE A 46 -22.93 0.73 54.89
CA ILE A 46 -23.71 -0.26 54.11
C ILE A 46 -25.03 -0.61 54.82
N SER A 47 -26.13 -0.78 54.07
CA SER A 47 -27.32 -1.53 54.51
C SER A 47 -27.80 -2.51 53.45
N LYS A 48 -28.03 -3.78 53.83
CA LYS A 48 -28.64 -4.81 52.96
C LYS A 48 -30.17 -4.68 52.95
N GLN A 49 -30.81 -4.89 51.81
CA GLN A 49 -32.20 -5.38 51.73
C GLN A 49 -32.42 -6.21 50.45
N THR A 50 -33.52 -6.96 50.40
CA THR A 50 -33.66 -8.19 49.60
C THR A 50 -34.64 -8.08 48.41
N ARG A 51 -34.55 -9.05 47.49
CA ARG A 51 -35.35 -9.16 46.25
C ARG A 51 -36.87 -9.19 46.46
N VAL A 52 -37.59 -8.53 45.55
CA VAL A 52 -38.80 -9.04 44.86
C VAL A 52 -38.67 -8.62 43.37
N PRO A 53 -39.02 -9.45 42.37
CA PRO A 53 -38.84 -9.10 40.96
C PRO A 53 -40.00 -8.25 40.39
N GLN A 54 -39.72 -7.53 39.30
CA GLN A 54 -40.73 -6.94 38.41
C GLN A 54 -40.37 -7.20 36.95
N ASP A 55 -41.37 -7.54 36.13
CA ASP A 55 -41.21 -7.74 34.69
C ASP A 55 -40.96 -6.41 33.97
N VAL A 56 -39.73 -6.21 33.49
CA VAL A 56 -39.40 -5.14 32.54
C VAL A 56 -39.47 -5.73 31.14
N LYS A 57 -40.52 -5.39 30.39
CA LYS A 57 -40.63 -5.70 28.96
C LYS A 57 -39.40 -5.16 28.23
N SER A 58 -38.69 -6.02 27.50
CA SER A 58 -37.57 -5.60 26.66
C SER A 58 -38.04 -4.63 25.57
N PRO A 59 -37.20 -3.68 25.12
CA PRO A 59 -37.55 -2.77 24.04
C PRO A 59 -37.98 -3.52 22.77
N SER A 60 -38.86 -2.88 21.99
CA SER A 60 -39.30 -3.37 20.68
C SER A 60 -38.09 -3.65 19.78
N SER A 61 -38.07 -4.84 19.16
CA SER A 61 -37.20 -5.13 18.02
C SER A 61 -37.33 -4.04 16.95
N PRO A 62 -36.26 -3.71 16.21
CA PRO A 62 -36.40 -2.81 15.06
C PRO A 62 -37.38 -3.41 14.07
N GLU A 63 -38.36 -2.61 13.64
CA GLU A 63 -39.31 -3.04 12.62
C GLU A 63 -38.56 -3.35 11.33
N ILE A 64 -38.60 -4.61 10.91
CA ILE A 64 -38.13 -5.00 9.58
C ILE A 64 -39.19 -4.49 8.61
N ILE A 65 -39.01 -3.27 8.12
CA ILE A 65 -39.82 -2.73 7.03
C ILE A 65 -39.53 -3.60 5.80
N SER A 66 -40.39 -4.59 5.57
CA SER A 66 -40.37 -5.42 4.38
C SER A 66 -40.92 -4.60 3.21
N HIS A 67 -40.12 -3.63 2.74
CA HIS A 67 -40.27 -3.12 1.40
C HIS A 67 -40.20 -4.32 0.45
N ASP A 68 -41.28 -4.56 -0.29
CA ASP A 68 -41.40 -5.67 -1.24
C ASP A 68 -40.54 -5.35 -2.48
N THR A 69 -39.22 -5.43 -2.30
CA THR A 69 -38.24 -5.03 -3.31
C THR A 69 -38.22 -6.09 -4.40
N GLN A 70 -39.09 -5.89 -5.39
CA GLN A 70 -39.17 -6.68 -6.61
C GLN A 70 -37.75 -6.95 -7.15
N ALA A 71 -37.38 -8.23 -7.20
CA ALA A 71 -36.03 -8.66 -7.52
C ALA A 71 -36.03 -9.51 -8.79
N ILE A 72 -35.19 -9.10 -9.76
CA ILE A 72 -35.07 -9.78 -11.05
C ILE A 72 -34.09 -10.95 -10.90
N LYS A 73 -34.48 -12.14 -11.38
CA LYS A 73 -33.65 -13.34 -11.31
C LYS A 73 -32.93 -13.56 -12.64
N VAL A 74 -31.60 -13.50 -12.60
CA VAL A 74 -30.71 -13.76 -13.75
C VAL A 74 -29.71 -14.83 -13.34
N ASN A 75 -29.66 -15.94 -14.08
CA ASN A 75 -28.76 -17.08 -13.83
C ASN A 75 -28.81 -17.61 -12.38
N GLY A 76 -30.00 -17.61 -11.77
CA GLY A 76 -30.24 -18.06 -10.38
C GLY A 76 -29.96 -17.00 -9.31
N VAL A 77 -29.23 -15.93 -9.63
CA VAL A 77 -28.97 -14.81 -8.71
C VAL A 77 -30.14 -13.83 -8.75
N SER A 78 -30.55 -13.32 -7.57
CA SER A 78 -31.66 -12.36 -7.43
C SER A 78 -31.11 -10.95 -7.20
N TYR A 79 -31.49 -10.00 -8.05
CA TYR A 79 -31.00 -8.62 -8.03
C TYR A 79 -32.15 -7.66 -7.72
N PRO A 80 -32.11 -6.88 -6.62
CA PRO A 80 -33.15 -5.89 -6.31
C PRO A 80 -33.26 -4.81 -7.40
N SER A 81 -34.48 -4.34 -7.69
CA SER A 81 -34.72 -3.28 -8.68
C SER A 81 -33.88 -2.02 -8.43
N LEU A 82 -33.77 -1.57 -7.17
CA LEU A 82 -32.89 -0.45 -6.76
C LEU A 82 -31.42 -0.68 -7.14
N PHE A 83 -30.86 -1.87 -6.90
CA PHE A 83 -29.46 -2.18 -7.23
C PHE A 83 -29.20 -2.11 -8.74
N LEU A 84 -30.13 -2.63 -9.54
CA LEU A 84 -30.03 -2.57 -10.99
C LEU A 84 -30.20 -1.13 -11.49
N ARG A 85 -31.19 -0.38 -11.00
CA ARG A 85 -31.41 1.01 -11.39
C ARG A 85 -30.25 1.93 -11.02
N ASP A 86 -29.63 1.72 -9.86
CA ASP A 86 -28.42 2.41 -9.41
C ASP A 86 -27.17 2.05 -10.23
N SER A 87 -27.20 0.90 -10.89
CA SER A 87 -26.12 0.40 -11.76
C SER A 87 -26.27 0.80 -13.24
N CYS A 88 -27.25 1.64 -13.60
CA CYS A 88 -27.45 2.06 -14.99
C CYS A 88 -26.26 2.89 -15.52
N THR A 89 -25.83 2.59 -16.75
CA THR A 89 -24.69 3.23 -17.43
C THR A 89 -25.08 3.99 -18.71
N CYS A 90 -26.38 4.28 -18.90
CA CYS A 90 -26.84 5.13 -20.01
C CYS A 90 -26.32 6.57 -19.86
N HIS A 91 -26.29 7.35 -20.94
CA HIS A 91 -25.73 8.70 -20.95
C HIS A 91 -26.45 9.68 -19.99
N THR A 92 -27.72 9.44 -19.67
CA THR A 92 -28.47 10.22 -18.67
C THR A 92 -28.03 9.87 -17.25
N CYS A 93 -27.77 8.59 -16.97
CA CYS A 93 -27.35 8.09 -15.66
C CYS A 93 -25.86 8.32 -15.35
N VAL A 94 -25.00 8.22 -16.37
CA VAL A 94 -23.54 8.30 -16.26
C VAL A 94 -23.01 9.20 -17.38
N ASP A 95 -22.24 10.23 -17.02
CA ASP A 95 -21.62 11.12 -18.00
C ASP A 95 -20.67 10.34 -18.95
N PRO A 96 -20.88 10.43 -20.28
CA PRO A 96 -20.07 9.70 -21.25
C PRO A 96 -18.56 9.98 -21.23
N SER A 97 -18.11 11.12 -20.68
CA SER A 97 -16.69 11.48 -20.61
C SER A 97 -16.03 10.99 -19.32
N THR A 98 -16.46 11.51 -18.17
CA THR A 98 -15.89 11.26 -16.84
C THR A 98 -16.23 9.89 -16.27
N LYS A 99 -17.26 9.21 -16.81
CA LYS A 99 -17.81 7.94 -16.32
C LYS A 99 -18.36 8.00 -14.89
N GLN A 100 -18.66 9.19 -14.37
CA GLN A 100 -19.31 9.39 -13.07
C GLN A 100 -20.83 9.42 -13.20
N LYS A 101 -21.55 9.11 -12.11
CA LYS A 101 -23.00 9.21 -12.06
C LYS A 101 -23.47 10.67 -12.10
N ASN A 102 -24.58 10.91 -12.78
CA ASN A 102 -25.29 12.20 -12.82
C ASN A 102 -26.38 12.31 -11.74
N PHE A 103 -26.54 11.28 -10.90
CA PHE A 103 -27.57 11.16 -9.86
C PHE A 103 -26.98 10.50 -8.60
N GLN A 104 -27.60 10.74 -7.46
CA GLN A 104 -27.30 10.07 -6.19
C GLN A 104 -28.21 8.83 -6.02
N THR A 105 -27.74 7.79 -5.34
CA THR A 105 -28.56 6.60 -5.05
C THR A 105 -29.83 6.93 -4.24
N SER A 106 -29.83 8.04 -3.50
CA SER A 106 -31.01 8.59 -2.78
C SER A 106 -32.07 9.20 -3.68
N ASP A 107 -31.74 9.52 -4.93
CA ASP A 107 -32.66 10.17 -5.88
C ASP A 107 -33.56 9.14 -6.56
N ILE A 108 -33.21 7.85 -6.48
CA ILE A 108 -34.06 6.73 -6.90
C ILE A 108 -35.14 6.50 -5.82
N PRO A 109 -36.44 6.55 -6.18
CA PRO A 109 -37.51 6.28 -5.22
C PRO A 109 -37.41 4.89 -4.58
N PRO A 110 -37.71 4.73 -3.28
CA PRO A 110 -37.60 3.45 -2.58
C PRO A 110 -38.60 2.38 -3.09
N ASN A 111 -39.60 2.81 -3.86
CA ASN A 111 -40.63 2.02 -4.53
C ASN A 111 -40.33 1.73 -6.02
N ILE A 112 -39.11 2.02 -6.51
CA ILE A 112 -38.63 1.68 -7.86
C ILE A 112 -38.92 0.21 -8.24
N LYS A 113 -39.57 0.00 -9.38
CA LYS A 113 -39.91 -1.35 -9.91
C LYS A 113 -39.43 -1.52 -11.34
N ALA A 114 -39.10 -2.75 -11.70
CA ALA A 114 -38.89 -3.18 -13.08
C ALA A 114 -40.22 -3.62 -13.72
N THR A 115 -40.70 -2.85 -14.71
CA THR A 115 -41.99 -3.11 -15.38
C THR A 115 -41.86 -4.08 -16.54
N ALA A 116 -40.78 -3.96 -17.32
CA ALA A 116 -40.50 -4.80 -18.47
C ALA A 116 -39.04 -5.27 -18.43
N THR A 117 -38.82 -6.51 -18.88
CA THR A 117 -37.47 -7.05 -19.12
C THR A 117 -37.42 -7.70 -20.49
N ALA A 118 -36.50 -7.27 -21.34
CA ALA A 118 -36.28 -7.88 -22.67
C ALA A 118 -34.82 -8.32 -22.80
N LYS A 119 -34.61 -9.45 -23.47
CA LYS A 119 -33.29 -10.04 -23.69
C LYS A 119 -32.81 -9.66 -25.09
N GLY A 120 -31.62 -9.06 -25.17
CA GLY A 120 -30.91 -8.86 -26.44
C GLY A 120 -30.25 -10.14 -26.92
N GLU A 121 -29.90 -10.18 -28.21
CA GLU A 121 -29.37 -11.37 -28.90
C GLU A 121 -28.08 -11.91 -28.27
N ASN A 122 -27.24 -11.03 -27.69
CA ASN A 122 -25.98 -11.39 -27.03
C ASN A 122 -26.13 -11.84 -25.56
N GLY A 123 -27.36 -11.97 -25.06
CA GLY A 123 -27.64 -12.28 -23.65
C GLY A 123 -27.63 -11.06 -22.72
N ASP A 124 -27.63 -9.85 -23.29
CA ASP A 124 -27.82 -8.59 -22.57
C ASP A 124 -29.29 -8.44 -22.12
N LEU A 125 -29.54 -7.67 -21.06
CA LEU A 125 -30.87 -7.44 -20.49
C LEU A 125 -31.20 -5.95 -20.45
N THR A 126 -32.29 -5.55 -21.11
CA THR A 126 -32.87 -4.21 -20.98
C THR A 126 -34.03 -4.20 -19.99
N ILE A 127 -34.11 -3.17 -19.16
CA ILE A 127 -35.12 -3.01 -18.09
C ILE A 127 -35.74 -1.62 -18.16
N SER A 128 -37.08 -1.56 -18.21
CA SER A 128 -37.89 -0.34 -18.05
C SER A 128 -38.37 -0.20 -16.60
N TRP A 129 -38.63 1.04 -16.16
CA TRP A 129 -38.90 1.36 -14.75
C TRP A 129 -40.28 1.97 -14.51
N GLU A 130 -40.92 1.60 -13.40
CA GLU A 130 -41.98 2.37 -12.75
C GLU A 130 -41.40 2.99 -11.47
N ASP A 131 -41.88 4.19 -11.11
CA ASP A 131 -41.37 4.97 -9.97
C ASP A 131 -39.86 5.28 -10.08
N ASP A 132 -39.41 5.77 -11.25
CA ASP A 132 -38.02 6.22 -11.50
C ASP A 132 -37.75 7.65 -10.99
N ILE A 133 -36.48 8.05 -10.94
CA ILE A 133 -35.97 9.38 -10.59
C ILE A 133 -36.79 10.47 -11.31
N PRO A 134 -37.40 11.42 -10.57
CA PRO A 134 -38.17 12.52 -11.16
C PRO A 134 -37.37 13.27 -12.24
N GLY A 135 -37.94 13.34 -13.44
CA GLY A 135 -37.32 13.99 -14.61
C GLY A 135 -36.61 13.05 -15.59
N TYR A 136 -36.38 11.77 -15.27
CA TYR A 136 -35.81 10.80 -16.22
C TYR A 136 -36.83 10.31 -17.27
N GLY A 137 -38.12 10.44 -16.99
CA GLY A 137 -39.22 10.09 -17.91
C GLY A 137 -39.61 8.60 -17.90
N PRO A 138 -40.82 8.25 -18.39
CA PRO A 138 -41.31 6.87 -18.39
C PRO A 138 -40.56 5.97 -19.39
N ASP A 139 -39.96 6.56 -20.42
CA ASP A 139 -39.24 5.85 -21.49
C ASP A 139 -37.78 5.52 -21.12
N HIS A 140 -37.35 5.78 -19.88
CA HIS A 140 -35.99 5.48 -19.44
C HIS A 140 -35.77 3.96 -19.32
N VAL A 141 -34.78 3.47 -20.06
CA VAL A 141 -34.38 2.05 -20.10
C VAL A 141 -32.92 1.90 -19.70
N SER A 142 -32.69 1.01 -18.73
CA SER A 142 -31.34 0.57 -18.35
C SER A 142 -30.96 -0.68 -19.16
N SER A 143 -29.71 -0.76 -19.64
CA SER A 143 -29.18 -1.95 -20.33
C SER A 143 -27.99 -2.53 -19.59
N PHE A 144 -27.97 -3.86 -19.43
CA PHE A 144 -26.96 -4.60 -18.66
C PHE A 144 -26.39 -5.73 -19.50
N SER A 145 -25.06 -5.76 -19.65
CA SER A 145 -24.42 -6.80 -20.44
C SER A 145 -24.31 -8.14 -19.70
N LYS A 146 -24.09 -9.23 -20.44
CA LYS A 146 -23.75 -10.53 -19.84
C LYS A 146 -22.61 -10.43 -18.82
N LYS A 147 -21.55 -9.64 -19.10
CA LYS A 147 -20.44 -9.39 -18.15
C LYS A 147 -20.93 -8.74 -16.86
N PHE A 148 -21.89 -7.80 -16.91
CA PHE A 148 -22.40 -7.14 -15.70
C PHE A 148 -22.97 -8.17 -14.70
N PHE A 149 -23.76 -9.13 -15.18
CA PHE A 149 -24.32 -10.18 -14.33
C PHE A 149 -23.27 -11.22 -13.88
N GLU A 150 -22.24 -11.47 -14.69
CA GLU A 150 -21.11 -12.31 -14.28
C GLU A 150 -20.32 -11.66 -13.13
N THR A 151 -19.94 -10.38 -13.28
CA THR A 151 -19.22 -9.59 -12.27
C THR A 151 -20.03 -9.47 -10.96
N HIS A 152 -21.34 -9.27 -11.02
CA HIS A 152 -22.18 -9.08 -9.82
C HIS A 152 -22.87 -10.36 -9.31
N SER A 153 -22.60 -11.51 -9.93
CA SER A 153 -23.13 -12.83 -9.51
C SER A 153 -22.80 -13.23 -8.08
N SER A 154 -21.66 -12.74 -7.56
CA SER A 154 -21.19 -13.05 -6.21
C SER A 154 -20.14 -12.02 -5.77
N LEU A 155 -19.95 -11.89 -4.44
CA LEU A 155 -18.88 -11.07 -3.87
C LEU A 155 -17.49 -11.50 -4.38
N LYS A 156 -17.28 -12.80 -4.63
CA LYS A 156 -16.04 -13.34 -5.21
C LYS A 156 -15.82 -12.83 -6.64
N ALA A 157 -16.84 -12.88 -7.50
CA ALA A 157 -16.74 -12.37 -8.88
C ALA A 157 -16.46 -10.85 -8.90
N TYR A 158 -17.15 -10.10 -8.04
CA TYR A 158 -16.98 -8.66 -7.88
C TYR A 158 -15.56 -8.26 -7.45
N HIS A 159 -14.96 -9.02 -6.52
CA HIS A 159 -13.57 -8.80 -6.13
C HIS A 159 -12.58 -9.21 -7.23
N SER A 160 -12.81 -10.30 -7.96
CA SER A 160 -11.94 -10.78 -9.03
C SER A 160 -11.85 -9.80 -10.20
N ASP A 161 -13.00 -9.32 -10.68
CA ASP A 161 -13.12 -8.30 -11.74
C ASP A 161 -12.39 -6.99 -11.40
N ARG A 162 -12.29 -6.64 -10.11
CA ARG A 162 -11.59 -5.44 -9.61
C ARG A 162 -10.18 -5.74 -9.08
N HIS A 163 -9.67 -6.96 -9.28
CA HIS A 163 -8.40 -7.48 -8.75
C HIS A 163 -8.18 -7.20 -7.25
N ASN A 164 -9.24 -7.34 -6.45
CA ASN A 164 -9.24 -7.17 -5.01
C ASN A 164 -9.00 -8.50 -4.25
N ASP A 165 -9.05 -9.64 -4.93
CA ASP A 165 -8.86 -10.99 -4.39
C ASP A 165 -7.41 -11.52 -4.54
N VAL A 166 -6.50 -10.64 -4.97
CA VAL A 166 -5.06 -10.88 -5.14
C VAL A 166 -4.44 -11.48 -3.87
N LYS A 167 -3.79 -12.64 -4.02
CA LYS A 167 -3.12 -13.35 -2.91
C LYS A 167 -1.60 -13.25 -3.06
N PRO A 168 -0.89 -12.63 -2.08
CA PRO A 168 0.56 -12.59 -2.09
C PRO A 168 1.16 -14.00 -1.94
N ILE A 169 2.23 -14.27 -2.69
CA ILE A 169 3.09 -15.44 -2.53
C ILE A 169 4.03 -15.17 -1.36
N ARG A 170 3.76 -15.77 -0.21
CA ARG A 170 4.61 -15.68 0.97
C ARG A 170 5.94 -16.39 0.74
N TRP A 171 7.03 -15.88 1.31
CA TRP A 171 8.38 -16.43 1.14
C TRP A 171 9.18 -16.48 2.44
N ASP A 172 10.03 -17.50 2.52
CA ASP A 172 11.19 -17.57 3.40
C ASP A 172 12.45 -17.16 2.59
N SER A 173 13.64 -17.09 3.22
CA SER A 173 14.89 -16.65 2.58
C SER A 173 15.27 -17.53 1.38
N LYS A 174 15.07 -18.85 1.49
CA LYS A 174 15.28 -19.83 0.43
C LYS A 174 14.31 -19.62 -0.75
N THR A 175 13.03 -19.39 -0.47
CA THR A 175 12.00 -19.18 -1.49
C THR A 175 12.26 -17.90 -2.26
N ILE A 176 12.59 -16.80 -1.59
CA ILE A 176 12.87 -15.55 -2.30
C ILE A 176 14.19 -15.62 -3.09
N ALA A 177 15.25 -16.24 -2.56
CA ALA A 177 16.49 -16.48 -3.32
C ALA A 177 16.25 -17.31 -4.61
N GLN A 178 15.28 -18.23 -4.61
CA GLN A 178 14.90 -19.04 -5.78
C GLN A 178 13.82 -18.41 -6.69
N LYS A 179 13.21 -17.29 -6.30
CA LYS A 179 12.07 -16.67 -7.02
C LYS A 179 12.24 -15.19 -7.33
N LEU A 180 13.22 -14.52 -6.73
CA LEU A 180 13.61 -13.16 -7.08
C LEU A 180 14.15 -13.15 -8.50
N GLN A 181 13.50 -12.37 -9.35
CA GLN A 181 13.95 -12.07 -10.71
C GLN A 181 14.53 -10.65 -10.75
N TYR A 182 15.10 -10.28 -11.88
CA TYR A 182 15.58 -8.93 -12.15
C TYR A 182 14.85 -8.36 -13.37
N VAL A 183 14.67 -7.05 -13.38
CA VAL A 183 14.13 -6.29 -14.52
C VAL A 183 15.13 -5.17 -14.81
N THR A 184 15.54 -5.01 -16.06
CA THR A 184 16.45 -3.92 -16.44
C THR A 184 15.69 -2.60 -16.43
N PHE A 185 16.38 -1.48 -16.19
CA PHE A 185 15.79 -0.15 -16.22
C PHE A 185 15.07 0.13 -17.55
N ASP A 186 15.68 -0.28 -18.67
CA ASP A 186 15.09 -0.14 -20.01
C ASP A 186 13.74 -0.88 -20.15
N ASP A 187 13.67 -2.18 -19.85
CA ASP A 187 12.40 -2.93 -19.94
C ASP A 187 11.35 -2.42 -18.95
N TYR A 188 11.78 -1.90 -17.79
CA TYR A 188 10.88 -1.29 -16.82
C TYR A 188 10.27 0.04 -17.32
N VAL A 189 11.11 0.94 -17.85
CA VAL A 189 10.70 2.30 -18.26
C VAL A 189 10.05 2.31 -19.64
N ASN A 190 10.64 1.63 -20.62
CA ASN A 190 10.27 1.72 -22.03
C ASN A 190 9.27 0.64 -22.49
N SER A 191 9.03 -0.40 -21.69
CA SER A 191 8.16 -1.54 -22.04
C SER A 191 7.00 -1.72 -21.05
N GLU A 192 5.77 -1.90 -21.53
CA GLU A 192 4.59 -2.13 -20.66
C GLU A 192 4.48 -3.59 -20.19
N GLU A 193 4.97 -4.54 -20.98
CA GLU A 193 5.23 -5.92 -20.56
C GLU A 193 6.21 -5.97 -19.38
N GLY A 194 7.32 -5.24 -19.45
CA GLY A 194 8.36 -5.18 -18.42
C GLY A 194 7.90 -4.50 -17.14
N LEU A 195 7.19 -3.37 -17.27
CA LEU A 195 6.48 -2.77 -16.13
C LEU A 195 5.46 -3.75 -15.54
N PHE A 196 4.63 -4.41 -16.33
CA PHE A 196 3.61 -5.32 -15.78
C PHE A 196 4.24 -6.52 -15.06
N ARG A 197 5.33 -7.07 -15.60
CA ARG A 197 6.19 -8.07 -14.93
C ARG A 197 6.69 -7.58 -13.57
N ALA A 198 7.23 -6.36 -13.52
CA ALA A 198 7.65 -5.74 -12.26
C ALA A 198 6.51 -5.53 -11.26
N LEU A 199 5.33 -5.09 -11.71
CA LEU A 199 4.13 -4.97 -10.85
C LEU A 199 3.64 -6.35 -10.37
N ILE A 200 3.72 -7.40 -11.19
CA ILE A 200 3.42 -8.79 -10.78
C ILE A 200 4.36 -9.24 -9.66
N MET A 201 5.66 -8.93 -9.73
CA MET A 201 6.61 -9.27 -8.67
C MET A 201 6.34 -8.50 -7.36
N LEU A 202 6.09 -7.19 -7.47
CA LEU A 202 5.72 -6.34 -6.33
C LEU A 202 4.36 -6.71 -5.71
N ARG A 203 3.44 -7.28 -6.51
CA ARG A 203 2.16 -7.85 -6.07
C ARG A 203 2.37 -9.19 -5.35
N ASP A 204 3.11 -10.10 -5.95
CA ASP A 204 3.26 -11.48 -5.49
C ASP A 204 4.25 -11.60 -4.33
N TYR A 205 5.46 -11.05 -4.48
CA TYR A 205 6.55 -11.16 -3.49
C TYR A 205 6.71 -9.90 -2.64
N GLY A 206 6.30 -8.72 -3.14
CA GLY A 206 6.49 -7.45 -2.42
C GLY A 206 7.93 -6.95 -2.41
N LEU A 207 8.82 -7.55 -3.21
CA LEU A 207 10.22 -7.20 -3.38
C LEU A 207 10.60 -7.37 -4.85
N LEU A 208 11.40 -6.44 -5.37
CA LEU A 208 11.91 -6.39 -6.74
C LEU A 208 13.27 -5.67 -6.73
N ILE A 209 14.20 -6.10 -7.58
CA ILE A 209 15.44 -5.36 -7.86
C ILE A 209 15.47 -4.99 -9.34
N LEU A 210 15.56 -3.70 -9.61
CA LEU A 210 15.89 -3.17 -10.93
C LEU A 210 17.41 -3.08 -11.09
N ARG A 211 17.90 -3.37 -12.30
CA ARG A 211 19.31 -3.28 -12.69
C ARG A 211 19.50 -2.27 -13.81
N ASP A 212 20.76 -1.90 -14.05
CA ASP A 212 21.18 -1.04 -15.15
C ASP A 212 20.52 0.36 -15.07
N VAL A 213 20.23 0.81 -13.85
CA VAL A 213 19.63 2.11 -13.58
C VAL A 213 20.70 3.20 -13.79
N PRO A 214 20.44 4.24 -14.61
CA PRO A 214 21.41 5.30 -14.84
C PRO A 214 21.82 6.00 -13.55
N GLU A 215 23.11 6.33 -13.45
CA GLU A 215 23.74 7.04 -12.32
C GLU A 215 23.28 8.51 -12.25
N SER A 216 22.02 8.72 -11.85
CA SER A 216 21.40 10.04 -11.67
C SER A 216 20.50 10.04 -10.45
N GLU A 217 20.50 11.15 -9.72
CA GLU A 217 19.54 11.42 -8.66
C GLU A 217 18.08 11.45 -9.17
N THR A 218 17.85 11.71 -10.45
CA THR A 218 16.51 11.71 -11.06
C THR A 218 15.98 10.30 -11.34
N SER A 219 16.84 9.29 -11.51
CA SER A 219 16.42 7.95 -11.96
C SER A 219 15.37 7.31 -11.05
N VAL A 220 15.42 7.56 -9.73
CA VAL A 220 14.41 7.06 -8.79
C VAL A 220 13.04 7.74 -8.98
N VAL A 221 13.02 8.99 -9.45
CA VAL A 221 11.79 9.73 -9.80
C VAL A 221 11.18 9.16 -11.07
N ASP A 222 12.00 8.84 -12.07
CA ASP A 222 11.53 8.30 -13.35
C ASP A 222 11.00 6.86 -13.17
N ILE A 223 11.67 6.06 -12.34
CA ILE A 223 11.20 4.75 -11.88
C ILE A 223 9.85 4.87 -11.15
N ALA A 224 9.69 5.79 -10.18
CA ALA A 224 8.44 5.91 -9.45
C ALA A 224 7.29 6.46 -10.33
N LYS A 225 7.55 7.48 -11.18
CA LYS A 225 6.61 8.03 -12.16
C LYS A 225 6.08 6.99 -13.15
N ARG A 226 6.88 5.97 -13.47
CA ARG A 226 6.49 4.85 -14.34
C ARG A 226 5.30 4.05 -13.77
N ILE A 227 5.14 4.04 -12.44
CA ILE A 227 3.93 3.56 -11.76
C ILE A 227 2.91 4.68 -11.63
N GLY A 228 3.30 5.85 -11.10
CA GLY A 228 2.44 7.02 -10.97
C GLY A 228 2.99 8.08 -10.02
N ASN A 229 2.11 8.84 -9.37
CA ASN A 229 2.52 9.95 -8.50
C ASN A 229 3.39 9.50 -7.32
N LEU A 230 4.54 10.18 -7.15
CA LEU A 230 5.35 10.07 -5.94
C LEU A 230 4.59 10.66 -4.74
N ARG A 231 4.79 10.06 -3.58
CA ARG A 231 4.27 10.57 -2.31
C ARG A 231 5.27 11.56 -1.71
N ASP A 232 4.91 12.83 -1.69
CA ASP A 232 5.65 13.86 -0.96
C ASP A 232 5.52 13.70 0.57
N THR A 233 6.54 14.10 1.31
CA THR A 233 6.66 13.92 2.76
C THR A 233 7.46 15.06 3.40
N PHE A 234 7.63 15.08 4.72
CA PHE A 234 8.55 16.03 5.37
C PHE A 234 10.05 15.74 5.10
N TYR A 235 10.38 14.62 4.44
CA TYR A 235 11.69 14.38 3.83
C TYR A 235 11.76 14.86 2.36
N GLY A 236 10.66 15.39 1.83
CA GLY A 236 10.47 15.75 0.42
C GLY A 236 9.97 14.59 -0.44
N VAL A 237 9.87 14.87 -1.74
CA VAL A 237 9.49 13.93 -2.83
C VAL A 237 10.53 12.83 -3.02
N THR A 238 11.81 13.16 -2.80
CA THR A 238 12.95 12.24 -2.73
C THR A 238 13.93 12.72 -1.68
N TRP A 239 14.67 11.80 -1.07
CA TRP A 239 15.68 12.11 -0.05
C TRP A 239 16.96 11.30 -0.24
N ASP A 240 18.01 11.73 0.43
CA ASP A 240 19.33 11.09 0.39
C ASP A 240 19.57 10.24 1.64
N VAL A 241 20.01 9.01 1.43
CA VAL A 241 20.50 8.12 2.49
C VAL A 241 22.02 8.05 2.36
N LYS A 242 22.69 9.06 2.95
CA LYS A 242 24.14 9.09 3.21
C LYS A 242 24.39 9.05 4.72
N SER A 243 25.58 8.64 5.15
CA SER A 243 26.02 8.87 6.54
C SER A 243 26.40 10.34 6.70
N VAL A 244 25.85 11.04 7.69
CA VAL A 244 26.13 12.48 7.90
C VAL A 244 26.38 12.82 9.38
N PRO A 245 27.19 13.86 9.69
CA PRO A 245 27.30 14.39 11.04
C PRO A 245 25.94 14.90 11.56
N GLN A 246 25.64 14.66 12.84
CA GLN A 246 24.38 15.05 13.51
C GLN A 246 23.10 14.63 12.75
N PRO A 247 22.91 13.32 12.49
CA PRO A 247 21.86 12.83 11.61
C PRO A 247 20.45 13.02 12.18
N ARG A 248 19.54 13.57 11.37
CA ARG A 248 18.13 13.83 11.76
C ARG A 248 17.24 12.58 11.81
N ASN A 249 17.72 11.46 11.30
CA ASN A 249 17.07 10.15 11.29
C ASN A 249 18.19 9.07 11.37
N VAL A 250 17.96 7.96 12.08
CA VAL A 250 18.86 6.78 12.16
C VAL A 250 19.15 6.15 10.79
N ALA A 251 18.32 6.42 9.78
CA ALA A 251 18.62 6.12 8.38
C ALA A 251 19.99 6.66 7.94
N TYR A 252 20.43 7.80 8.47
CA TYR A 252 21.64 8.54 8.07
C TYR A 252 22.88 8.26 8.96
N THR A 253 22.96 7.07 9.57
CA THR A 253 24.12 6.60 10.35
C THR A 253 24.81 5.41 9.69
N SER A 254 26.06 5.16 10.02
CA SER A 254 26.82 3.93 9.69
C SER A 254 26.34 2.67 10.45
N GLN A 255 25.56 2.84 11.52
CA GLN A 255 25.14 1.75 12.41
C GLN A 255 24.16 0.78 11.75
N TYR A 256 24.11 -0.45 12.30
CA TYR A 256 23.04 -1.43 12.06
C TYR A 256 21.67 -0.79 12.24
N LEU A 257 20.76 -1.03 11.29
CA LEU A 257 19.36 -0.63 11.40
C LEU A 257 18.49 -1.87 11.18
N GLY A 258 17.89 -2.34 12.27
CA GLY A 258 17.10 -3.57 12.31
C GLY A 258 15.83 -3.51 11.46
N LEU A 259 15.14 -4.65 11.37
CA LEU A 259 13.98 -4.82 10.51
C LEU A 259 12.83 -3.88 10.91
N HIS A 260 12.45 -2.99 9.98
CA HIS A 260 11.48 -1.92 10.20
C HIS A 260 10.67 -1.58 8.93
N MET A 261 9.63 -0.77 9.13
CA MET A 261 8.81 -0.15 8.09
C MET A 261 8.80 1.36 8.29
N ASP A 262 8.82 2.09 7.19
CA ASP A 262 8.95 3.54 7.21
C ASP A 262 7.63 4.28 7.46
N LEU A 263 7.79 5.44 8.10
CA LEU A 263 6.77 6.44 8.39
C LEU A 263 5.54 5.89 9.13
N LEU A 264 5.68 4.87 9.98
CA LEU A 264 4.56 4.34 10.79
C LEU A 264 3.98 5.38 11.78
N TYR A 265 4.68 6.48 12.03
CA TYR A 265 4.16 7.66 12.74
C TYR A 265 3.19 8.53 11.91
N MET A 266 2.93 8.18 10.65
CA MET A 266 1.84 8.72 9.84
C MET A 266 0.57 7.86 9.96
N ALA A 267 -0.60 8.51 9.82
CA ALA A 267 -1.90 7.83 9.76
C ALA A 267 -2.02 6.86 8.56
N ASN A 268 -1.43 7.24 7.42
CA ASN A 268 -1.32 6.43 6.22
C ASN A 268 0.17 6.32 5.84
N PRO A 269 0.90 5.30 6.30
CA PRO A 269 2.29 5.07 5.89
C PRO A 269 2.39 4.68 4.40
N PRO A 270 3.51 4.97 3.71
CA PRO A 270 3.65 4.76 2.27
C PRO A 270 3.51 3.28 1.88
N GLY A 271 2.91 3.05 0.71
CA GLY A 271 2.65 1.71 0.17
C GLY A 271 3.91 0.98 -0.27
N PHE A 272 4.75 1.66 -1.05
CA PHE A 272 6.00 1.13 -1.58
C PHE A 272 7.13 2.13 -1.39
N GLN A 273 8.34 1.62 -1.15
CA GLN A 273 9.59 2.37 -1.11
C GLN A 273 10.51 1.92 -2.25
N PHE A 274 11.26 2.88 -2.78
CA PHE A 274 12.30 2.73 -3.78
C PHE A 274 13.62 3.20 -3.14
N LEU A 275 14.70 2.45 -3.30
CA LEU A 275 16.05 2.86 -2.91
C LEU A 275 17.02 2.57 -4.06
N HIS A 276 17.38 3.63 -4.81
CA HIS A 276 18.35 3.58 -5.89
C HIS A 276 19.77 3.74 -5.33
N CYS A 277 20.65 2.78 -5.62
CA CYS A 277 22.04 2.78 -5.19
C CYS A 277 22.90 3.63 -6.13
N LEU A 278 23.32 4.81 -5.66
CA LEU A 278 24.23 5.69 -6.37
C LEU A 278 25.70 5.43 -6.00
N ARG A 279 25.97 5.12 -4.72
CA ARG A 279 27.29 4.68 -4.24
C ARG A 279 27.19 3.58 -3.19
N ASN A 280 28.03 2.57 -3.27
CA ASN A 280 28.18 1.53 -2.24
C ASN A 280 29.59 0.91 -2.27
N THR A 281 30.62 1.75 -2.16
CA THR A 281 32.03 1.34 -2.08
C THR A 281 32.51 1.06 -0.64
N CYS A 282 31.69 1.33 0.38
CA CYS A 282 31.97 1.01 1.78
C CYS A 282 31.94 -0.50 2.07
N SER A 283 32.74 -0.96 3.04
CA SER A 283 32.63 -2.31 3.59
C SER A 283 31.38 -2.46 4.47
N GLY A 284 30.79 -3.66 4.51
CA GLY A 284 29.51 -3.90 5.22
C GLY A 284 28.30 -3.26 4.51
N GLY A 285 27.20 -3.04 5.22
CA GLY A 285 26.05 -2.28 4.72
C GLY A 285 25.10 -3.03 3.79
N SER A 286 25.14 -4.37 3.76
CA SER A 286 24.14 -5.21 3.11
C SER A 286 22.72 -4.82 3.55
N SER A 287 21.78 -4.82 2.61
CA SER A 287 20.35 -4.70 2.94
C SER A 287 19.83 -6.04 3.45
N ILE A 288 18.90 -6.01 4.41
CA ILE A 288 18.21 -7.21 4.90
C ILE A 288 16.69 -7.04 4.74
N PHE A 289 16.00 -8.10 4.35
CA PHE A 289 14.56 -8.11 4.09
C PHE A 289 13.89 -9.31 4.75
N SER A 290 12.64 -9.17 5.19
CA SER A 290 11.82 -10.28 5.68
C SER A 290 10.35 -10.12 5.29
N ASP A 291 9.70 -11.21 4.85
CA ASP A 291 8.26 -11.21 4.59
C ASP A 291 7.48 -11.28 5.90
N ALA A 292 7.02 -10.14 6.37
CA ALA A 292 6.28 -10.06 7.62
C ALA A 292 4.92 -10.80 7.55
N PHE A 293 4.39 -11.06 6.34
CA PHE A 293 3.19 -11.90 6.16
C PHE A 293 3.51 -13.40 6.26
N HIS A 294 4.77 -13.80 6.02
CA HIS A 294 5.24 -15.16 6.30
C HIS A 294 5.46 -15.33 7.81
N ALA A 295 6.26 -14.46 8.42
CA ALA A 295 6.59 -14.48 9.84
C ALA A 295 5.35 -14.42 10.76
N ALA A 296 4.33 -13.62 10.41
CA ALA A 296 3.09 -13.52 11.18
C ALA A 296 2.32 -14.85 11.30
N ARG A 297 2.49 -15.80 10.35
CA ARG A 297 1.88 -17.14 10.42
C ARG A 297 2.61 -18.11 11.34
N GLN A 298 3.85 -17.79 11.72
CA GLN A 298 4.68 -18.57 12.65
C GLN A 298 4.44 -18.19 14.13
N LEU A 299 3.49 -17.28 14.38
CA LEU A 299 3.00 -16.95 15.72
C LEU A 299 1.98 -17.99 16.19
N ASP A 300 1.93 -18.23 17.50
CA ASP A 300 0.76 -18.84 18.12
C ASP A 300 -0.48 -17.92 18.07
N LYS A 301 -1.64 -18.51 18.34
CA LYS A 301 -2.93 -17.83 18.30
C LYS A 301 -2.98 -16.62 19.24
N ASP A 302 -2.46 -16.72 20.46
CA ASP A 302 -2.60 -15.68 21.48
C ASP A 302 -1.75 -14.46 21.12
N ASN A 303 -0.50 -14.66 20.71
CA ASN A 303 0.38 -13.57 20.27
C ASN A 303 -0.14 -12.91 18.98
N TYR A 304 -0.68 -13.67 18.03
CA TYR A 304 -1.34 -13.12 16.84
C TYR A 304 -2.59 -12.30 17.19
N ILE A 305 -3.40 -12.74 18.17
CA ILE A 305 -4.54 -11.96 18.68
C ILE A 305 -4.06 -10.69 19.38
N GLN A 306 -3.00 -10.72 20.21
CA GLN A 306 -2.45 -9.51 20.83
C GLN A 306 -2.03 -8.48 19.75
N LEU A 307 -1.27 -8.92 18.74
CA LEU A 307 -0.71 -8.05 17.71
C LEU A 307 -1.74 -7.55 16.67
N SER A 308 -2.87 -8.25 16.52
CA SER A 308 -3.98 -7.82 15.65
C SER A 308 -5.07 -7.00 16.35
N THR A 309 -5.03 -6.88 17.68
CA THR A 309 -6.01 -6.11 18.48
C THR A 309 -5.42 -4.90 19.19
N LYS A 310 -4.21 -5.01 19.75
CA LYS A 310 -3.53 -3.90 20.42
C LYS A 310 -2.71 -3.09 19.44
N LYS A 311 -2.76 -1.77 19.59
CA LYS A 311 -1.94 -0.84 18.81
C LYS A 311 -0.57 -0.63 19.44
N VAL A 312 0.41 -0.34 18.60
CA VAL A 312 1.72 0.19 18.96
C VAL A 312 1.80 1.63 18.46
N GLY A 313 2.29 2.53 19.32
CA GLY A 313 2.57 3.91 18.94
C GLY A 313 3.92 4.04 18.24
N TYR A 314 3.99 4.98 17.30
CA TYR A 314 5.20 5.36 16.58
C TYR A 314 5.31 6.88 16.57
N HIS A 315 6.52 7.42 16.67
CA HIS A 315 6.72 8.88 16.69
C HIS A 315 7.94 9.37 15.90
N TYR A 316 7.88 10.64 15.50
CA TYR A 316 9.03 11.44 15.08
C TYR A 316 8.89 12.84 15.66
N ARG A 317 9.84 13.26 16.51
CA ARG A 317 9.83 14.60 17.13
C ARG A 317 11.22 15.23 17.07
N ASN A 318 11.58 15.69 15.87
CA ASN A 318 12.91 16.25 15.58
C ASN A 318 12.81 17.23 14.39
N ALA A 319 13.83 18.06 14.18
CA ALA A 319 14.00 18.94 13.02
C ALA A 319 12.87 19.96 12.75
N GLY A 320 11.99 20.21 13.73
CA GLY A 320 10.80 21.07 13.62
C GLY A 320 9.48 20.30 13.53
N GLU A 321 9.53 19.01 13.21
CA GLU A 321 8.37 18.15 13.00
C GLU A 321 7.92 17.43 14.28
N HIS A 322 6.63 17.09 14.34
CA HIS A 322 6.06 16.28 15.42
C HIS A 322 4.94 15.36 14.92
N TYR A 323 5.33 14.16 14.48
CA TYR A 323 4.41 13.09 14.08
C TYR A 323 4.23 12.08 15.21
N HIS A 324 3.00 11.63 15.41
CA HIS A 324 2.66 10.48 16.24
C HIS A 324 1.42 9.77 15.68
N TYR A 325 1.47 8.44 15.58
CA TYR A 325 0.30 7.64 15.24
C TYR A 325 0.39 6.22 15.83
N GLN A 326 -0.76 5.55 15.93
CA GLN A 326 -0.89 4.22 16.50
C GLN A 326 -1.51 3.22 15.53
N HIS A 327 -0.81 2.13 15.24
CA HIS A 327 -1.27 1.04 14.36
C HIS A 327 -1.31 -0.30 15.09
N PRO A 328 -2.28 -1.19 14.82
CA PRO A 328 -2.16 -2.61 15.19
C PRO A 328 -1.05 -3.24 14.35
N VAL A 329 -0.18 -4.03 14.99
CA VAL A 329 1.00 -4.64 14.33
C VAL A 329 0.58 -5.55 13.18
N ILE A 330 -0.56 -6.22 13.31
CA ILE A 330 -1.20 -7.02 12.25
C ILE A 330 -2.54 -6.38 11.89
N SER A 331 -2.56 -5.53 10.86
CA SER A 331 -3.80 -4.99 10.31
C SER A 331 -4.47 -6.04 9.42
N LYS A 332 -5.75 -6.35 9.70
CA LYS A 332 -6.54 -7.30 8.90
C LYS A 332 -7.51 -6.58 7.97
N HIS A 333 -7.95 -7.23 6.88
CA HIS A 333 -9.10 -6.72 6.14
C HIS A 333 -10.37 -6.83 7.01
N SER A 334 -11.32 -5.93 6.77
CA SER A 334 -12.59 -5.84 7.51
C SER A 334 -13.55 -6.97 7.12
N GLU A 335 -13.39 -8.14 7.74
CA GLU A 335 -14.39 -9.22 7.69
C GLU A 335 -15.49 -8.99 8.75
N LYS A 336 -16.76 -9.08 8.34
CA LYS A 336 -17.91 -8.99 9.25
C LYS A 336 -17.99 -10.24 10.14
N GLY A 337 -18.02 -10.06 11.46
CA GLY A 337 -18.47 -11.07 12.43
C GLY A 337 -17.53 -12.25 12.71
N GLY A 338 -16.33 -12.29 12.12
CA GLY A 338 -15.35 -13.34 12.40
C GLY A 338 -14.67 -13.18 13.77
N ASN A 339 -14.88 -14.13 14.68
CA ASN A 339 -14.13 -14.23 15.93
C ASN A 339 -12.61 -14.24 15.66
N ALA A 340 -11.83 -13.67 16.58
CA ALA A 340 -10.44 -13.28 16.38
C ALA A 340 -9.60 -14.29 15.55
N SER A 341 -9.45 -13.97 14.26
CA SER A 341 -8.90 -14.79 13.19
C SER A 341 -7.55 -15.44 13.55
N SER A 342 -7.34 -16.65 13.05
CA SER A 342 -6.14 -17.47 13.25
C SER A 342 -4.92 -16.91 12.50
N PRO A 343 -3.68 -17.20 12.95
CA PRO A 343 -2.48 -17.05 12.11
C PRO A 343 -2.61 -17.77 10.76
N ASN A 344 -3.49 -18.78 10.65
CA ASN A 344 -3.70 -19.51 9.40
C ASN A 344 -4.57 -18.78 8.36
N ASP A 345 -5.24 -17.68 8.72
CA ASP A 345 -6.19 -17.00 7.84
C ASP A 345 -5.46 -16.04 6.87
N ASN A 346 -5.85 -16.01 5.60
CA ASN A 346 -5.25 -15.13 4.59
C ASN A 346 -5.77 -13.68 4.67
N ASN A 347 -6.09 -13.20 5.88
CA ASN A 347 -6.76 -11.93 6.13
C ASN A 347 -5.79 -10.81 6.61
N ILE A 348 -4.47 -10.96 6.45
CA ILE A 348 -3.52 -9.87 6.75
C ILE A 348 -3.57 -8.85 5.60
N GLN A 349 -3.97 -7.62 5.91
CA GLN A 349 -3.96 -6.50 4.96
C GLN A 349 -2.60 -5.78 4.97
N TYR A 350 -2.09 -5.44 6.15
CA TYR A 350 -0.79 -4.78 6.36
C TYR A 350 -0.13 -5.30 7.64
N ILE A 351 1.19 -5.24 7.69
CA ILE A 351 1.94 -5.24 8.95
C ILE A 351 2.32 -3.80 9.30
N ASN A 352 2.51 -3.52 10.59
CA ASN A 352 3.07 -2.28 11.11
C ASN A 352 4.08 -2.64 12.22
N TYR A 353 5.35 -2.82 11.86
CA TYR A 353 6.43 -3.11 12.81
C TYR A 353 7.65 -2.24 12.48
N SER A 354 8.09 -1.44 13.46
CA SER A 354 9.24 -0.54 13.30
C SER A 354 9.85 -0.17 14.66
N PRO A 355 10.61 -1.08 15.30
CA PRO A 355 11.22 -0.84 16.62
C PRO A 355 12.04 0.47 16.71
N PRO A 356 12.85 0.89 15.69
CA PRO A 356 13.62 2.13 15.75
C PRO A 356 12.80 3.42 15.85
N PHE A 357 11.50 3.37 15.50
CA PHE A 357 10.58 4.52 15.51
C PHE A 357 9.41 4.33 16.49
N GLN A 358 9.47 3.32 17.36
CA GLN A 358 8.42 3.02 18.32
C GLN A 358 8.36 4.08 19.42
N ALA A 359 7.16 4.62 19.67
CA ALA A 359 6.92 5.52 20.78
C ALA A 359 6.85 4.76 22.13
N THR A 360 6.95 5.51 23.23
CA THR A 360 6.61 5.02 24.57
C THR A 360 5.18 4.49 24.61
N PHE A 361 4.94 3.37 25.30
CA PHE A 361 3.59 2.86 25.49
C PHE A 361 2.75 3.81 26.35
N ASP A 362 1.55 4.17 25.87
CA ASP A 362 0.57 5.00 26.59
C ASP A 362 0.24 4.45 27.99
N GLU A 363 0.16 3.11 28.12
CA GLU A 363 -0.35 2.40 29.28
C GLU A 363 0.70 1.47 29.90
N PRO A 364 1.27 1.79 31.08
CA PRO A 364 2.36 1.02 31.70
C PRO A 364 2.03 -0.46 31.90
N PHE A 365 0.84 -0.79 32.39
CA PHE A 365 0.46 -2.17 32.70
C PHE A 365 0.10 -2.99 31.45
N GLY A 366 -0.36 -2.34 30.37
CA GLY A 366 -0.63 -3.01 29.10
C GLY A 366 0.63 -3.52 28.41
N SER A 367 1.75 -2.81 28.60
CA SER A 367 3.02 -3.01 27.90
C SER A 367 3.56 -4.45 27.94
N LEU A 368 3.47 -5.14 29.09
CA LEU A 368 4.06 -6.48 29.27
C LEU A 368 3.49 -7.52 28.30
N SER A 369 2.17 -7.47 28.08
CA SER A 369 1.45 -8.41 27.21
C SER A 369 1.80 -8.23 25.73
N ILE A 370 1.89 -6.98 25.28
CA ILE A 370 2.26 -6.66 23.90
C ILE A 370 3.77 -6.84 23.68
N ALA A 371 4.62 -6.56 24.67
CA ALA A 371 6.05 -6.82 24.62
C ALA A 371 6.37 -8.32 24.50
N LYS A 372 5.60 -9.22 25.15
CA LYS A 372 5.73 -10.68 24.93
C LYS A 372 5.48 -11.04 23.46
N ALA A 373 4.40 -10.53 22.87
CA ALA A 373 4.02 -10.82 21.50
C ALA A 373 4.99 -10.18 20.48
N LEU A 374 5.46 -8.96 20.74
CA LEU A 374 6.49 -8.29 19.94
C LEU A 374 7.81 -9.08 19.94
N ARG A 375 8.27 -9.61 21.09
CA ARG A 375 9.46 -10.49 21.14
C ARG A 375 9.29 -11.75 20.30
N GLN A 376 8.11 -12.37 20.34
CA GLN A 376 7.82 -13.53 19.49
C GLN A 376 7.86 -13.14 18.01
N PHE A 377 7.23 -12.03 17.62
CA PHE A 377 7.26 -11.56 16.24
C PHE A 377 8.66 -11.17 15.75
N ALA A 378 9.44 -10.46 16.57
CA ALA A 378 10.86 -10.19 16.35
C ALA A 378 11.63 -11.48 16.05
N SER A 379 11.52 -12.48 16.93
CA SER A 379 12.19 -13.79 16.76
C SER A 379 11.70 -14.60 15.55
N ARG A 380 10.61 -14.19 14.88
CA ARG A 380 10.23 -14.73 13.56
C ARG A 380 10.88 -13.93 12.44
N VAL A 381 10.69 -12.61 12.39
CA VAL A 381 11.21 -11.79 11.29
C VAL A 381 12.75 -11.73 11.25
N GLU A 382 13.40 -11.88 12.40
CA GLU A 382 14.86 -11.91 12.56
C GLU A 382 15.48 -13.32 12.46
N ALA A 383 14.67 -14.37 12.27
CA ALA A 383 15.17 -15.73 12.11
C ALA A 383 15.96 -15.88 10.78
N PRO A 384 17.11 -16.57 10.73
CA PRO A 384 17.91 -16.70 9.51
C PRO A 384 17.16 -17.31 8.32
N GLU A 385 16.24 -18.25 8.57
CA GLU A 385 15.36 -18.83 7.57
C GLU A 385 14.35 -17.81 7.00
N ASN A 386 14.01 -16.75 7.73
CA ASN A 386 13.05 -15.72 7.32
C ASN A 386 13.72 -14.42 6.83
N MET A 387 15.05 -14.33 6.87
CA MET A 387 15.81 -13.12 6.51
C MET A 387 16.58 -13.31 5.20
N PHE A 388 16.30 -12.47 4.21
CA PHE A 388 17.02 -12.41 2.94
C PHE A 388 18.00 -11.23 2.95
N GLU A 389 19.30 -11.52 2.81
CA GLU A 389 20.36 -10.51 2.74
C GLU A 389 20.77 -10.25 1.29
N TYR A 390 20.91 -8.98 0.93
CA TYR A 390 21.33 -8.56 -0.40
C TYR A 390 22.18 -7.29 -0.37
N ARG A 391 23.40 -7.36 -0.92
CA ARG A 391 24.22 -6.18 -1.19
C ARG A 391 23.83 -5.57 -2.54
N LEU A 392 23.11 -4.45 -2.50
CA LEU A 392 22.80 -3.67 -3.69
C LEU A 392 24.07 -3.03 -4.26
N GLN A 393 24.29 -3.22 -5.55
CA GLN A 393 25.41 -2.63 -6.29
C GLN A 393 25.04 -1.26 -6.85
N GLU A 394 26.02 -0.47 -7.28
CA GLU A 394 25.78 0.81 -7.95
C GLU A 394 25.02 0.57 -9.27
N GLY A 395 24.00 1.38 -9.54
CA GLY A 395 23.07 1.16 -10.66
C GLY A 395 21.97 0.11 -10.40
N GLU A 396 21.84 -0.42 -9.18
CA GLU A 396 20.65 -1.20 -8.76
C GLU A 396 19.65 -0.34 -7.98
N CYS A 397 18.35 -0.55 -8.21
CA CYS A 397 17.28 0.04 -7.40
C CYS A 397 16.38 -1.05 -6.83
N VAL A 398 16.36 -1.21 -5.51
CA VAL A 398 15.36 -2.07 -4.86
C VAL A 398 14.02 -1.34 -4.76
N ILE A 399 12.93 -2.08 -4.97
CA ILE A 399 11.57 -1.62 -4.79
C ILE A 399 10.85 -2.64 -3.91
N PHE A 400 10.22 -2.19 -2.83
CA PHE A 400 9.56 -3.09 -1.87
C PHE A 400 8.27 -2.51 -1.27
N ASN A 401 7.36 -3.41 -0.91
CA ASN A 401 6.08 -3.10 -0.29
C ASN A 401 6.29 -2.80 1.20
N ASN A 402 6.38 -1.52 1.56
CA ASN A 402 6.60 -1.02 2.91
C ASN A 402 5.44 -1.34 3.90
N ARG A 403 4.35 -1.95 3.42
CA ARG A 403 3.23 -2.44 4.25
C ARG A 403 3.25 -3.96 4.47
N ARG A 404 4.26 -4.67 3.91
CA ARG A 404 4.45 -6.12 3.99
C ARG A 404 5.89 -6.55 4.27
N VAL A 405 6.83 -6.08 3.46
CA VAL A 405 8.24 -6.50 3.53
C VAL A 405 8.93 -5.57 4.53
N LEU A 406 9.42 -6.17 5.62
CA LEU A 406 10.33 -5.49 6.53
C LEU A 406 11.68 -5.34 5.85
N HIS A 407 12.34 -4.21 6.11
CA HIS A 407 13.66 -3.92 5.57
C HIS A 407 14.61 -3.39 6.65
N GLY A 408 15.91 -3.45 6.40
CA GLY A 408 16.96 -2.95 7.29
C GLY A 408 18.31 -3.01 6.61
N ARG A 409 19.38 -2.74 7.37
CA ARG A 409 20.77 -2.88 6.90
C ARG A 409 21.69 -3.39 7.99
N LYS A 410 22.75 -4.09 7.56
CA LYS A 410 23.94 -4.26 8.39
C LYS A 410 24.66 -2.93 8.60
N GLU A 411 25.49 -2.87 9.63
CA GLU A 411 26.46 -1.78 9.82
C GLU A 411 27.47 -1.73 8.67
N PHE A 412 28.06 -0.56 8.44
CA PHE A 412 29.06 -0.31 7.39
C PHE A 412 30.14 0.65 7.87
N ASP A 413 31.37 0.46 7.39
CA ASP A 413 32.44 1.41 7.66
C ASP A 413 32.36 2.61 6.68
N THR A 414 32.64 3.80 7.18
CA THR A 414 32.72 5.04 6.39
C THR A 414 34.12 5.66 6.42
N SER A 415 35.11 4.97 7.00
CA SER A 415 36.52 5.33 6.93
C SER A 415 37.11 5.19 5.51
N ALA A 416 36.56 4.25 4.72
CA ALA A 416 36.91 4.01 3.33
C ALA A 416 35.66 3.71 2.48
N GLY A 417 35.48 4.47 1.39
CA GLY A 417 34.35 4.36 0.46
C GLY A 417 33.15 5.25 0.80
N GLU A 418 32.27 5.45 -0.18
CA GLU A 418 31.00 6.18 -0.02
C GLU A 418 29.80 5.21 -0.03
N ARG A 419 28.77 5.55 0.75
CA ARG A 419 27.44 4.93 0.68
C ARG A 419 26.38 5.99 0.44
N TRP A 420 25.68 5.91 -0.69
CA TRP A 420 24.63 6.82 -1.10
C TRP A 420 23.50 6.07 -1.79
N PHE A 421 22.31 6.15 -1.20
CA PHE A 421 21.06 5.72 -1.85
C PHE A 421 20.12 6.92 -1.99
N LYS A 422 19.40 7.02 -3.12
CA LYS A 422 18.30 7.98 -3.31
C LYS A 422 16.97 7.29 -3.08
N GLY A 423 16.16 7.84 -2.18
CA GLY A 423 14.87 7.28 -1.79
C GLY A 423 13.67 7.96 -2.46
N ALA A 424 12.60 7.19 -2.70
CA ALA A 424 11.28 7.69 -3.08
C ALA A 424 10.17 6.79 -2.50
N TYR A 425 8.94 7.30 -2.40
CA TYR A 425 7.75 6.54 -2.00
C TYR A 425 6.62 6.67 -3.03
N ILE A 426 5.75 5.66 -3.13
CA ILE A 426 4.38 5.79 -3.68
C ILE A 426 3.36 5.15 -2.74
N ASP A 427 2.09 5.52 -2.89
CA ASP A 427 0.99 4.93 -2.13
C ASP A 427 0.37 3.68 -2.80
N THR A 428 -0.34 2.89 -1.99
CA THR A 428 -0.86 1.56 -2.36
C THR A 428 -1.93 1.63 -3.46
N ASP A 429 -2.69 2.71 -3.51
CA ASP A 429 -3.71 3.00 -4.51
C ASP A 429 -3.10 3.40 -5.87
N VAL A 430 -2.03 4.20 -5.87
CA VAL A 430 -1.23 4.51 -7.07
C VAL A 430 -0.73 3.22 -7.74
N PHE A 431 -0.11 2.33 -6.94
CA PHE A 431 0.31 1.01 -7.40
C PHE A 431 -0.87 0.17 -7.94
N ARG A 432 -1.98 0.08 -7.19
CA ARG A 432 -3.16 -0.70 -7.58
C ARG A 432 -3.83 -0.17 -8.85
N SER A 433 -3.83 1.14 -9.07
CA SER A 433 -4.34 1.78 -10.28
C SER A 433 -3.57 1.31 -11.51
N ARG A 434 -2.25 1.53 -11.54
CA ARG A 434 -1.41 1.11 -12.68
C ARG A 434 -1.41 -0.41 -12.89
N TYR A 435 -1.42 -1.19 -11.80
CA TYR A 435 -1.53 -2.64 -11.89
C TYR A 435 -2.84 -3.09 -12.55
N ARG A 436 -4.01 -2.52 -12.18
CA ARG A 436 -5.31 -2.89 -12.78
C ARG A 436 -5.34 -2.61 -14.27
N VAL A 437 -4.92 -1.41 -14.70
CA VAL A 437 -4.89 -1.02 -16.11
C VAL A 437 -4.07 -2.00 -16.96
N LEU A 438 -2.91 -2.44 -16.45
CA LEU A 438 -2.08 -3.42 -17.16
C LEU A 438 -2.63 -4.85 -17.04
N ALA A 439 -3.25 -5.22 -15.92
CA ALA A 439 -3.90 -6.52 -15.76
C ALA A 439 -5.10 -6.68 -16.71
N GLU A 440 -5.91 -5.64 -16.92
CA GLU A 440 -6.96 -5.60 -17.93
C GLU A 440 -6.37 -5.67 -19.35
N LYS A 441 -5.34 -4.87 -19.66
CA LYS A 441 -4.66 -4.90 -20.97
C LYS A 441 -4.11 -6.29 -21.32
N TYR A 442 -3.59 -7.01 -20.33
CA TYR A 442 -2.95 -8.32 -20.51
C TYR A 442 -3.81 -9.50 -20.01
N GLN A 443 -5.12 -9.32 -19.77
CA GLN A 443 -6.01 -10.36 -19.25
C GLN A 443 -6.10 -11.61 -20.16
N ASN A 444 -5.92 -11.42 -21.47
CA ASN A 444 -5.95 -12.48 -22.48
C ASN A 444 -4.56 -13.09 -22.76
N LYS A 445 -3.47 -12.57 -22.15
CA LYS A 445 -2.18 -13.26 -22.11
C LYS A 445 -2.18 -14.16 -20.88
N ASP A 446 -1.73 -15.41 -21.05
CA ASP A 446 -1.64 -16.34 -19.94
C ASP A 446 -0.78 -15.77 -18.79
N GLN A 447 -1.33 -15.79 -17.58
CA GLN A 447 -0.66 -15.28 -16.38
C GLN A 447 0.45 -16.25 -15.91
N ALA A 448 0.44 -17.52 -16.33
CA ALA A 448 1.59 -18.41 -16.19
C ALA A 448 2.68 -18.05 -17.21
N PHE A 449 2.34 -17.83 -18.49
CA PHE A 449 3.25 -17.26 -19.49
C PHE A 449 3.90 -15.95 -19.01
N LEU A 450 3.18 -15.00 -18.43
CA LEU A 450 3.79 -13.77 -17.90
C LEU A 450 4.70 -14.00 -16.68
N ARG A 451 4.54 -15.11 -15.95
CA ARG A 451 5.44 -15.53 -14.85
C ARG A 451 6.63 -16.39 -15.32
N THR A 452 6.58 -17.01 -16.50
CA THR A 452 7.63 -17.90 -17.05
C THR A 452 8.39 -17.30 -18.25
N HIS A 453 7.78 -16.38 -18.99
CA HIS A 453 8.37 -15.51 -20.01
C HIS A 453 8.68 -14.10 -19.49
N ALA A 454 8.56 -13.90 -18.17
CA ALA A 454 9.67 -13.27 -17.47
C ALA A 454 10.93 -14.05 -17.86
N ARG A 455 11.69 -13.55 -18.85
CA ARG A 455 12.81 -14.28 -19.46
C ARG A 455 13.65 -14.89 -18.34
N HIS A 456 14.06 -16.14 -18.54
CA HIS A 456 15.24 -16.66 -17.86
C HIS A 456 16.39 -15.71 -18.23
N ILE A 457 16.65 -14.71 -17.37
CA ILE A 457 17.92 -14.00 -17.37
C ILE A 457 18.91 -14.97 -16.72
N CYS A 458 19.23 -16.01 -17.49
CA CYS A 458 20.50 -16.69 -17.37
C CYS A 458 21.53 -15.60 -17.64
N TRP A 459 22.02 -15.01 -16.56
CA TRP A 459 23.31 -14.34 -16.59
C TRP A 459 24.29 -15.46 -16.87
N ASP A 460 24.59 -15.67 -18.15
CA ASP A 460 25.61 -16.60 -18.61
C ASP A 460 26.97 -16.07 -18.16
N ILE A 461 27.25 -16.22 -16.86
CA ILE A 461 28.51 -15.83 -16.26
C ILE A 461 29.49 -16.94 -16.60
N LYS A 462 30.54 -16.58 -17.35
CA LYS A 462 31.65 -17.49 -17.59
C LYS A 462 32.33 -17.81 -16.26
N ASN A 463 32.18 -19.05 -15.79
CA ASN A 463 32.81 -19.54 -14.58
C ASN A 463 34.35 -19.42 -14.74
N PRO A 464 35.06 -18.66 -13.89
CA PRO A 464 36.50 -18.43 -14.04
C PRO A 464 37.33 -19.70 -13.82
N GLU A 465 36.83 -20.67 -13.03
CA GLU A 465 37.54 -21.92 -12.72
C GLU A 465 37.46 -22.95 -13.86
N THR A 466 36.34 -22.96 -14.59
CA THR A 466 36.06 -24.01 -15.61
C THR A 466 35.92 -23.48 -17.04
N GLY A 467 35.91 -22.16 -17.22
CA GLY A 467 35.75 -21.48 -18.51
C GLY A 467 34.37 -21.63 -19.17
N ARG A 468 33.43 -22.34 -18.55
CA ARG A 468 32.07 -22.62 -19.07
C ARG A 468 31.07 -21.58 -18.60
N MET A 469 30.01 -21.36 -19.39
CA MET A 469 28.88 -20.51 -18.97
C MET A 469 28.11 -21.21 -17.84
N GLU A 470 27.87 -20.51 -16.74
CA GLU A 470 26.99 -20.97 -15.65
C GLU A 470 25.64 -20.27 -15.77
N SER A 471 24.58 -21.03 -16.02
CA SER A 471 23.22 -20.53 -16.24
C SER A 471 22.27 -20.76 -15.05
N ASP A 472 22.77 -21.36 -13.96
CA ASP A 472 22.02 -21.62 -12.73
C ASP A 472 21.86 -20.33 -11.88
N PRO A 473 20.64 -19.81 -11.66
CA PRO A 473 20.43 -18.55 -10.96
C PRO A 473 20.99 -18.52 -9.52
N HIS A 474 21.04 -19.68 -8.83
CA HIS A 474 21.58 -19.75 -7.47
C HIS A 474 23.10 -19.61 -7.50
N LYS A 475 23.78 -20.38 -8.37
CA LYS A 475 25.25 -20.31 -8.51
C LYS A 475 25.72 -18.97 -9.09
N VAL A 476 24.94 -18.40 -10.00
CA VAL A 476 25.10 -17.04 -10.52
C VAL A 476 25.06 -16.02 -9.37
N TRP A 477 24.06 -16.09 -8.49
CA TRP A 477 23.96 -15.19 -7.34
C TRP A 477 25.10 -15.41 -6.32
N GLU A 478 25.39 -16.66 -5.95
CA GLU A 478 26.47 -17.00 -5.01
C GLU A 478 27.86 -16.57 -5.48
N ARG A 479 28.10 -16.52 -6.79
CA ARG A 479 29.39 -16.08 -7.38
C ARG A 479 29.43 -14.58 -7.69
N SER A 480 28.32 -13.97 -8.06
CA SER A 480 28.29 -12.53 -8.42
C SER A 480 28.28 -11.60 -7.21
N ARG A 481 27.85 -12.05 -6.03
CA ARG A 481 27.80 -11.23 -4.80
C ARG A 481 29.18 -10.73 -4.32
N ASP A 482 30.26 -11.42 -4.71
CA ASP A 482 31.63 -11.22 -4.21
C ASP A 482 32.61 -10.67 -5.29
N LEU A 483 32.13 -10.34 -6.50
CA LEU A 483 32.97 -9.92 -7.64
C LEU A 483 33.04 -8.39 -7.84
N PRO A 484 34.25 -7.79 -7.97
CA PRO A 484 34.41 -6.41 -8.45
C PRO A 484 33.99 -6.28 -9.93
N GLN A 485 33.21 -5.24 -10.26
CA GLN A 485 32.62 -5.08 -11.61
C GLN A 485 33.63 -4.79 -12.74
N ALA A 486 34.85 -4.33 -12.43
CA ALA A 486 35.71 -3.65 -13.41
C ALA A 486 36.24 -4.51 -14.58
N GLU A 487 36.65 -5.76 -14.33
CA GLU A 487 37.40 -6.54 -15.34
C GLU A 487 36.52 -7.41 -16.26
N ALA A 488 35.34 -7.81 -15.80
CA ALA A 488 34.52 -8.80 -16.51
C ALA A 488 33.61 -8.22 -17.60
N TYR A 489 33.16 -6.96 -17.46
CA TYR A 489 32.11 -6.38 -18.30
C TYR A 489 32.62 -5.54 -19.50
N ALA A 490 33.93 -5.25 -19.58
CA ALA A 490 34.48 -4.32 -20.56
C ALA A 490 34.64 -4.88 -21.99
N ASN A 491 34.50 -6.20 -22.19
CA ASN A 491 35.01 -6.90 -23.39
C ASN A 491 33.95 -7.73 -24.15
N ILE A 492 32.66 -7.41 -24.05
CA ILE A 492 31.60 -8.07 -24.85
C ILE A 492 30.62 -7.03 -25.41
N ILE A 493 30.75 -6.77 -26.72
CA ILE A 493 29.75 -6.19 -27.63
C ILE A 493 29.58 -7.20 -28.76
#